data_AF-A0A1C0TVA8-F1
#
_entry.id   AF-A0A1C0TVA8-F1
#
_cell.length_a   1.000
_cell.length_b   1.000
_cell.length_c   1.000
_cell.angle_alpha   90.00
_cell.angle_beta   90.00
_cell.angle_gamma   90.00
#
_symmetry.space_group_name_H-M   'P 1'
#
loop_
_entity.id
_entity.type
_entity.pdbx_description
1 polymer ?
#
loop_
_entity_poly.entity_id
_entity_poly.type
_entity_poly.pdbx_seq_one_letter_code
_entity_poly.pdbx_strand_id
1 'polypeptide(L)'
;MGDLFLKQRENWWVWIVWGVIGFISSKLILSMLDNTWWVLLAPVTILVILTAWMNFNRRFDFTRALKILMLVGTISLIPLFEQRWSRWDQMIHIAVESGTLIISLLTVSIVCALLAKRPKQYY
;
A
#
# COMPACT_ATOMS: atom_id res chain seq x y z
N MET A 1 21.78 -18.32 17.49
CA MET A 1 22.21 -16.91 17.30
C MET A 1 22.96 -16.77 15.97
N GLY A 2 22.30 -17.03 14.84
CA GLY A 2 22.94 -17.11 13.51
C GLY A 2 22.34 -16.22 12.42
N ASP A 3 21.34 -15.39 12.72
CA ASP A 3 20.61 -14.58 11.72
C ASP A 3 20.98 -13.08 11.73
N LEU A 4 22.05 -12.70 12.42
CA LEU A 4 22.46 -11.29 12.53
C LEU A 4 23.28 -10.79 11.33
N PHE A 5 23.77 -11.68 10.47
CA PHE A 5 24.73 -11.32 9.39
C PHE A 5 24.19 -11.36 7.97
N LEU A 6 22.93 -11.77 7.75
CA LEU A 6 22.23 -11.57 6.48
C LEU A 6 21.15 -10.49 6.61
N LYS A 7 21.47 -9.41 7.34
CA LYS A 7 20.74 -8.13 7.23
C LYS A 7 21.13 -7.51 5.88
N GLN A 8 20.74 -8.17 4.79
CA GLN A 8 20.87 -7.68 3.43
C GLN A 8 20.26 -6.28 3.42
N ARG A 9 21.09 -5.28 3.10
CA ARG A 9 20.72 -3.86 3.14
C ARG A 9 19.45 -3.69 2.30
N GLU A 10 18.33 -3.51 3.00
CA GLU A 10 17.02 -3.43 2.39
C GLU A 10 17.04 -2.24 1.43
N ASN A 11 16.85 -2.50 0.13
CA ASN A 11 16.98 -1.45 -0.86
C ASN A 11 15.67 -0.64 -0.91
N TRP A 12 15.59 0.36 -0.03
CA TRP A 12 14.43 1.25 0.10
C TRP A 12 14.02 1.90 -1.23
N TRP A 13 14.96 2.07 -2.16
CA TRP A 13 14.69 2.57 -3.50
C TRP A 13 13.68 1.72 -4.28
N VAL A 14 13.72 0.40 -4.12
CA VAL A 14 12.79 -0.51 -4.83
C VAL A 14 11.36 -0.24 -4.38
N TRP A 15 11.14 -0.01 -3.08
CA TRP A 15 9.82 0.27 -2.52
C TRP A 15 9.31 1.66 -2.90
N ILE A 16 10.20 2.65 -2.94
CA ILE A 16 9.85 4.00 -3.42
C ILE A 16 9.43 3.95 -4.88
N VAL A 17 10.15 3.21 -5.74
CA VAL A 17 9.79 3.04 -7.16
C VAL A 17 8.41 2.39 -7.29
N TRP A 18 8.10 1.36 -6.50
CA TRP A 18 6.76 0.77 -6.45
C TRP A 18 5.69 1.75 -5.99
N GLY A 19 6.00 2.60 -5.01
CA GLY A 19 5.13 3.71 -4.59
C GLY A 19 4.86 4.70 -5.73
N VAL A 20 5.89 5.12 -6.47
CA VAL A 20 5.76 6.03 -7.61
C VAL A 20 4.95 5.40 -8.74
N ILE A 21 5.15 4.11 -9.02
CA ILE A 21 4.33 3.36 -9.99
C ILE A 21 2.86 3.39 -9.56
N GLY A 22 2.57 3.19 -8.27
CA GLY A 22 1.22 3.28 -7.73
C GLY A 22 0.63 4.68 -7.75
N PHE A 23 1.44 5.72 -7.54
CA PHE A 23 1.01 7.10 -7.72
C PHE A 23 0.58 7.37 -9.18
N ILE A 24 1.41 6.96 -10.15
CA ILE A 24 1.13 7.19 -11.57
C ILE A 24 -0.10 6.40 -12.00
N SER A 25 -0.23 5.14 -11.60
CA SER A 25 -1.39 4.32 -11.95
C SER A 25 -2.70 4.87 -11.35
N SER A 26 -2.69 5.27 -10.07
CA SER A 26 -3.82 5.94 -9.44
C SER A 26 -4.20 7.22 -10.18
N LYS A 27 -3.23 8.06 -10.55
CA LYS A 27 -3.47 9.31 -11.28
C LYS A 27 -4.04 9.08 -12.68
N LEU A 28 -3.56 8.05 -13.39
CA LEU A 28 -4.08 7.67 -14.70
C LEU A 28 -5.53 7.19 -14.61
N ILE A 29 -5.86 6.34 -13.63
CA ILE A 29 -7.23 5.87 -13.42
C ILE A 29 -8.15 7.03 -13.02
N LEU A 30 -7.66 7.96 -12.19
CA LEU A 30 -8.39 9.17 -11.81
C LEU A 30 -8.73 10.06 -13.00
N SER A 31 -7.86 10.11 -14.01
CA SER A 31 -8.12 10.87 -15.24
C SER A 31 -9.18 10.21 -16.14
N MET A 32 -9.46 8.92 -15.95
CA MET A 32 -10.36 8.15 -16.80
C MET A 32 -11.70 7.85 -16.12
N LEU A 33 -11.72 7.79 -14.79
CA LEU A 33 -12.89 7.47 -13.99
C LEU A 33 -13.12 8.54 -12.92
N ASP A 34 -14.32 9.13 -12.92
CA ASP A 34 -14.78 10.09 -11.89
C ASP A 34 -15.11 9.42 -10.55
N ASN A 35 -15.15 8.09 -10.49
CA ASN A 35 -15.56 7.37 -9.28
C ASN A 35 -14.35 6.96 -8.43
N THR A 36 -14.26 7.55 -7.23
CA THR A 36 -13.21 7.34 -6.25
C THR A 36 -12.96 5.88 -5.89
N TRP A 37 -14.03 5.08 -5.79
CA TRP A 37 -13.92 3.69 -5.35
C TRP A 37 -13.19 2.81 -6.36
N TRP A 38 -13.28 3.15 -7.65
CA TRP A 38 -12.56 2.42 -8.69
C TRP A 38 -11.08 2.77 -8.71
N VAL A 39 -10.72 3.99 -8.30
CA VAL A 39 -9.33 4.42 -8.20
C VAL A 39 -8.60 3.62 -7.12
N LEU A 40 -9.29 3.17 -6.06
CA LEU A 40 -8.72 2.29 -5.04
C LEU A 40 -8.27 0.92 -5.58
N LEU A 41 -8.75 0.48 -6.75
CA LEU A 41 -8.26 -0.77 -7.34
C LEU A 41 -6.78 -0.68 -7.74
N ALA A 42 -6.28 0.51 -8.10
CA ALA A 42 -4.87 0.70 -8.46
C ALA A 42 -3.92 0.39 -7.27
N PRO A 43 -4.06 1.04 -6.10
CA PRO A 43 -3.21 0.71 -4.95
C PRO A 43 -3.47 -0.72 -4.46
N VAL A 44 -4.72 -1.22 -4.47
CA VAL A 44 -5.03 -2.58 -4.02
C VAL A 44 -4.34 -3.63 -4.89
N THR A 45 -4.41 -3.51 -6.21
CA THR A 45 -3.74 -4.47 -7.12
C THR A 45 -2.23 -4.46 -6.95
N ILE A 46 -1.62 -3.29 -6.75
CA ILE A 46 -0.18 -3.16 -6.47
C ILE A 46 0.19 -3.81 -5.14
N LEU A 47 -0.60 -3.62 -4.08
CA LEU A 47 -0.40 -4.29 -2.79
C LEU A 47 -0.51 -5.82 -2.93
N VAL A 48 -1.46 -6.33 -3.73
CA VAL A 48 -1.60 -7.77 -4.00
C VAL A 48 -0.37 -8.32 -4.74
N ILE A 49 0.14 -7.61 -5.75
CA ILE A 49 1.35 -8.03 -6.47
C ILE A 49 2.57 -8.02 -5.53
N LEU A 50 2.72 -6.97 -4.72
CA LEU A 50 3.80 -6.86 -3.74
C LEU A 50 3.74 -7.97 -2.69
N THR A 51 2.55 -8.31 -2.21
CA THR A 51 2.37 -9.38 -1.22
C THR A 51 2.65 -10.75 -1.80
N ALA A 52 2.20 -11.03 -3.03
CA ALA A 52 2.57 -12.24 -3.75
C ALA A 52 4.09 -12.34 -3.92
N TRP A 53 4.75 -11.23 -4.25
CA TRP A 53 6.21 -11.18 -4.40
C TRP A 53 6.95 -11.38 -3.07
N MET A 54 6.46 -10.77 -1.98
CA MET A 54 7.01 -10.96 -0.63
C MET A 54 6.82 -12.40 -0.16
N ASN A 55 5.67 -13.01 -0.44
CA ASN A 55 5.37 -14.40 -0.11
C ASN A 55 6.28 -15.37 -0.88
N PHE A 56 6.53 -15.11 -2.18
CA PHE A 56 7.43 -15.92 -3.00
C PHE A 56 8.88 -15.88 -2.49
N ASN A 57 9.38 -14.68 -2.15
CA ASN A 57 10.74 -14.54 -1.63
C ASN A 57 10.90 -15.16 -0.24
N ARG A 58 9.80 -15.38 0.50
CA ARG A 58 9.74 -15.99 1.83
C ARG A 58 10.75 -15.40 2.85
N ARG A 59 11.21 -14.17 2.66
CA ARG A 59 12.32 -13.52 3.40
C ARG A 59 11.86 -12.44 4.39
N PHE A 60 10.57 -12.13 4.44
CA PHE A 60 10.06 -10.96 5.15
C PHE A 60 9.33 -11.35 6.45
N ASP A 61 9.69 -10.68 7.55
CA ASP A 61 8.91 -10.67 8.78
C ASP A 61 7.62 -9.85 8.61
N PHE A 62 6.56 -10.22 9.32
CA PHE A 62 5.25 -9.54 9.28
C PHE A 62 5.36 -8.02 9.44
N THR A 63 6.16 -7.56 10.41
CA THR A 63 6.36 -6.13 10.69
C THR A 63 7.07 -5.40 9.54
N ARG A 64 7.98 -6.08 8.83
CA ARG A 64 8.66 -5.50 7.66
C ARG A 64 7.72 -5.41 6.47
N ALA A 65 7.00 -6.49 6.17
CA ALA A 65 6.01 -6.51 5.09
C ALA A 65 4.94 -5.41 5.30
N LEU A 66 4.41 -5.29 6.52
CA LEU A 66 3.43 -4.26 6.86
C LEU A 66 3.97 -2.84 6.66
N LYS A 67 5.22 -2.57 7.10
CA LYS A 67 5.84 -1.25 6.93
C LYS A 67 5.97 -0.86 5.45
N ILE A 68 6.38 -1.80 4.60
CA ILE A 68 6.56 -1.57 3.16
C ILE A 68 5.20 -1.34 2.49
N LEU A 69 4.20 -2.19 2.78
CA LEU A 69 2.87 -2.07 2.22
C LEU A 69 2.20 -0.76 2.62
N MET A 70 2.36 -0.33 3.88
CA MET A 70 1.90 0.96 4.36
C MET A 70 2.57 2.12 3.60
N LEU A 71 3.88 2.07 3.40
CA LEU A 71 4.60 3.12 2.66
C LEU A 71 4.15 3.21 1.20
N VAL A 72 4.05 2.08 0.50
CA VAL A 72 3.61 2.06 -0.90
C VAL A 72 2.15 2.50 -1.01
N GLY A 73 1.30 2.04 -0.09
CA GLY A 73 -0.11 2.39 -0.04
C GLY A 73 -0.34 3.87 0.21
N THR A 74 0.38 4.50 1.14
CA THR A 74 0.25 5.93 1.40
C THR A 74 0.71 6.79 0.22
N ILE A 75 1.82 6.44 -0.44
CA ILE A 75 2.29 7.15 -1.65
C ILE A 75 1.25 7.05 -2.77
N SER A 76 0.63 5.88 -2.94
CA SER A 76 -0.37 5.64 -3.98
C SER A 76 -1.70 6.37 -3.73
N LEU A 77 -1.98 6.80 -2.50
CA LEU A 77 -3.17 7.57 -2.12
C LEU A 77 -3.00 9.09 -2.30
N ILE A 78 -1.77 9.61 -2.41
CA ILE A 78 -1.51 11.05 -2.59
C ILE A 78 -2.36 11.69 -3.71
N PRO A 79 -2.51 11.10 -4.92
CA PRO A 79 -3.23 11.77 -6.00
C PRO A 79 -4.74 11.87 -5.72
N LEU A 80 -5.29 11.00 -4.87
CA LEU A 80 -6.69 11.08 -4.42
C LEU A 80 -6.93 12.25 -3.45
N PHE A 81 -5.92 12.61 -2.67
CA PHE A 81 -5.97 13.78 -1.78
C PHE A 81 -5.83 15.08 -2.57
N GLU A 82 -4.96 15.11 -3.58
CA GLU A 82 -4.73 16.27 -4.44
C GLU A 82 -6.02 16.75 -5.12
N GLN A 83 -6.81 15.83 -5.69
CA GLN A 83 -8.07 16.18 -6.35
C GLN A 83 -9.13 16.71 -5.37
N ARG A 84 -9.16 16.18 -4.14
CA ARG A 84 -10.15 16.59 -3.11
C ARG A 84 -9.86 17.96 -2.50
N TRP A 85 -8.60 18.38 -2.47
CA TRP A 85 -8.20 19.67 -1.90
C TRP A 85 -8.85 20.87 -2.60
N SER A 86 -9.33 20.72 -3.84
CA SER A 86 -9.94 21.80 -4.60
C SER A 86 -11.35 22.20 -4.14
N ARG A 87 -12.06 21.40 -3.33
CA ARG A 87 -13.46 21.66 -2.92
C ARG A 87 -13.56 21.98 -1.43
N TRP A 88 -13.50 23.27 -1.08
CA TRP A 88 -13.58 23.73 0.32
C TRP A 88 -15.00 23.67 0.91
N ASP A 89 -16.04 23.70 0.09
CA ASP A 89 -17.44 23.77 0.58
C ASP A 89 -17.97 22.45 1.19
N GLN A 90 -17.22 21.34 1.07
CA GLN A 90 -17.65 20.00 1.48
C GLN A 90 -16.64 19.30 2.40
N MET A 91 -15.96 20.04 3.27
CA MET A 91 -14.88 19.49 4.11
C MET A 91 -15.30 18.27 4.95
N ILE A 92 -16.52 18.24 5.51
CA ILE A 92 -16.99 17.12 6.34
C ILE A 92 -17.17 15.84 5.49
N HIS A 93 -17.77 15.96 4.31
CA HIS A 93 -17.93 14.82 3.40
C HIS A 93 -16.58 14.30 2.91
N ILE A 94 -15.67 15.21 2.57
CA ILE A 94 -14.29 14.90 2.18
C ILE A 94 -13.54 14.20 3.33
N ALA A 95 -13.69 14.67 4.57
CA ALA A 95 -13.05 14.08 5.74
C ALA A 95 -13.56 12.66 6.01
N VAL A 96 -14.88 12.44 5.99
CA VAL A 96 -15.47 11.11 6.19
C VAL A 96 -15.05 10.16 5.07
N GLU A 97 -15.11 10.59 3.81
CA GLU A 97 -14.74 9.75 2.66
C GLU A 97 -13.23 9.46 2.65
N SER A 98 -12.37 10.44 2.95
CA SER A 98 -10.94 10.19 3.07
C SER A 98 -10.61 9.24 4.23
N GLY A 99 -11.33 9.34 5.35
CA GLY A 99 -11.22 8.43 6.48
C GLY A 99 -11.59 7.00 6.10
N THR A 100 -12.69 6.79 5.37
CA THR A 100 -13.09 5.45 4.90
C THR A 100 -12.08 4.88 3.91
N LEU A 101 -11.51 5.69 3.01
CA LEU A 101 -10.44 5.27 2.10
C LEU A 101 -9.20 4.80 2.89
N ILE A 102 -8.74 5.57 3.88
CA ILE A 102 -7.59 5.20 4.73
C ILE A 102 -7.87 3.89 5.48
N ILE A 103 -9.05 3.76 6.09
CA ILE A 103 -9.43 2.54 6.82
C ILE A 103 -9.47 1.33 5.87
N SER A 104 -10.03 1.47 4.67
CA SER A 104 -10.06 0.40 3.67
C SER A 104 -8.67 -0.03 3.22
N LEU A 105 -7.74 0.93 3.06
CA LEU A 105 -6.37 0.63 2.69
C LEU A 105 -5.60 -0.04 3.85
N LEU A 106 -5.86 0.38 5.09
CA LEU A 106 -5.33 -0.25 6.29
C LEU A 106 -5.79 -1.70 6.41
N THR A 107 -7.08 -1.98 6.23
CA THR A 107 -7.60 -3.35 6.32
C THR A 107 -7.01 -4.23 5.23
N VAL A 108 -6.95 -3.75 3.97
CA VAL A 108 -6.30 -4.47 2.87
C VAL A 108 -4.83 -4.72 3.17
N SER A 109 -4.09 -3.72 3.66
CA SER A 109 -2.67 -3.86 4.02
C SER A 109 -2.44 -4.86 5.14
N ILE A 110 -3.34 -4.93 6.14
CA ILE A 110 -3.29 -5.91 7.22
C ILE A 110 -3.56 -7.31 6.68
N VAL A 111 -4.59 -7.50 5.86
CA VAL A 111 -4.91 -8.80 5.23
C VAL A 111 -3.75 -9.27 4.37
N CYS A 112 -3.20 -8.36 3.56
CA CYS A 112 -2.01 -8.56 2.74
C CYS A 112 -0.78 -8.99 3.57
N ALA A 113 -0.52 -8.32 4.70
CA ALA A 113 0.56 -8.66 5.61
C ALA A 113 0.33 -10.02 6.31
N LEU A 114 -0.92 -10.36 6.63
CA LEU A 114 -1.28 -11.67 7.19
C LEU A 114 -1.05 -12.79 6.16
N LEU A 115 -1.40 -12.57 4.89
CA LEU A 115 -1.14 -13.53 3.81
C LEU A 115 0.36 -13.69 3.51
N ALA A 116 1.15 -12.62 3.68
CA ALA A 116 2.60 -12.68 3.52
C ALA A 116 3.32 -13.37 4.69
N LYS A 117 2.65 -13.57 5.83
CA LYS A 117 3.25 -14.18 7.02
C LYS A 117 3.45 -15.68 6.82
N ARG A 118 4.70 -16.15 6.87
CA ARG A 118 5.00 -17.60 6.98
C ARG A 118 4.35 -18.18 8.26
N PRO A 119 3.80 -19.40 8.23
CA PRO A 119 3.44 -20.12 9.44
C PRO A 119 4.71 -20.33 10.29
N LYS A 120 4.62 -20.09 11.60
CA LYS A 120 5.71 -20.39 12.54
C LYS A 120 5.97 -21.89 12.48
N GLN A 121 7.08 -22.30 11.88
CA GLN A 121 7.59 -23.66 12.05
C GLN A 121 8.10 -23.75 13.49
N TYR A 122 7.28 -24.29 14.38
CA TYR A 122 7.74 -24.78 15.68
C TYR A 122 8.54 -26.05 15.37
N TYR A 123 9.86 -25.92 15.35
CA TYR A 123 10.81 -27.03 15.46
C TYR A 123 11.53 -26.88 16.79
#